data_AF-A0A2U1K5E3-F1
#
_entry.id   AF-A0A2U1K5E3-F1
#
_cell.length_a   1.000
_cell.length_b   1.000
_cell.length_c   1.000
_cell.angle_alpha   90.00
_cell.angle_beta   90.00
_cell.angle_gamma   90.00
#
_symmetry.space_group_name_H-M   'P 1'
#
loop_
_entity.id
_entity.type
_entity.pdbx_description
1 polymer ?
#
loop_
_entity_poly.entity_id
_entity_poly.type
_entity_poly.pdbx_seq_one_letter_code
_entity_poly.pdbx_strand_id
1 'polypeptide(L)'
;MNKERKERAQIIPFTQNGEYFFQRALSYYHQNHLFKAKKYLLRAVKLDDKEPVYIGQLAAVLSELGEYTESNKWLYYLLSEVDPSAAECYFFLANNYVHLGLFEKAEDEALYYLELEPHGEFAQDAEELLAFIGSEALHELGENVIIRKHSQAKEKMEAGEFQHAISLFQEMINEHPSFWAAYNNLALAYFYSGKKEKAVSTLEEVLTKNPGNLHALCNLALFLYFIGFHRQSEQIKHKLKTVYPIHHDQRYKLGSTFALLREHEYAFKWLSSVRQTTLVEEIPFYHWLAVSAFMTGREKTAKTSWEHIKKIDPESEVAPHYLAELKKGTLTPDAVDYHYRLPEKDKTYFNFLTEGLKDNEKTKLVHLYILRKNFHKEGYESLQSFCKSEKEPLYLKELASGVMLNQVPGKPVVIKHEGLEMIYKADTELPATITTGLKVIAKLQESLKPGELNDVIYRLWANLFKYACLHNMPFENSDGWSAAIEYSWKKQKGSKVAQKEIASFYNISVATVSKYAKKIKHFLRKQQL
;
A
#
# COMPACT_ATOMS: atom_id res chain seq x y z
N MET A 1 83.66 33.09 47.76
CA MET A 1 82.48 33.18 48.64
C MET A 1 81.51 34.17 48.02
N ASN A 2 80.50 33.73 47.25
CA ASN A 2 79.41 34.62 46.83
C ASN A 2 78.12 33.82 46.76
N LYS A 3 77.11 34.32 47.49
CA LYS A 3 75.85 33.65 47.84
C LYS A 3 74.97 33.43 46.61
N GLU A 4 74.58 32.19 46.35
CA GLU A 4 73.43 31.88 45.50
C GLU A 4 72.16 32.45 46.14
N ARG A 5 71.58 33.46 45.51
CA ARG A 5 70.19 33.87 45.73
C ARG A 5 69.29 32.81 45.08
N LYS A 6 68.71 31.92 45.89
CA LYS A 6 67.58 31.08 45.44
C LYS A 6 66.36 31.98 45.24
N GLU A 7 66.06 32.33 43.99
CA GLU A 7 64.75 32.84 43.62
C GLU A 7 63.73 31.71 43.77
N ARG A 8 62.84 31.83 44.76
CA ARG A 8 61.69 30.91 44.91
C ARG A 8 60.67 31.28 43.84
N ALA A 9 60.65 30.54 42.73
CA ALA A 9 59.56 30.62 41.76
C ALA A 9 58.25 30.15 42.43
N GLN A 10 57.20 30.96 42.34
CA GLN A 10 55.87 30.60 42.81
C GLN A 10 55.30 29.52 41.88
N ILE A 11 55.21 28.29 42.37
CA ILE A 11 54.53 27.19 41.66
C ILE A 11 53.03 27.45 41.79
N ILE A 12 52.40 27.93 40.72
CA ILE A 12 50.93 27.99 40.63
C ILE A 12 50.46 26.62 40.11
N PRO A 13 49.74 25.82 40.91
CA PRO A 13 49.27 24.53 40.45
C PRO A 13 48.24 24.73 39.32
N PHE A 14 48.55 24.20 38.13
CA PHE A 14 47.64 24.17 36.99
C PHE A 14 46.73 22.94 37.12
N THR A 15 45.66 23.06 37.90
CA THR A 15 44.66 21.99 38.09
C THR A 15 43.55 22.09 37.04
N GLN A 16 43.50 21.12 36.14
CA GLN A 16 42.43 20.97 35.15
C GLN A 16 41.23 20.22 35.76
N ASN A 17 40.57 20.84 36.74
CA ASN A 17 39.36 20.30 37.38
C ASN A 17 38.08 20.64 36.57
N GLY A 18 36.91 20.18 37.05
CA GLY A 18 35.61 20.46 36.40
C GLY A 18 35.40 21.95 36.12
N GLU A 19 35.62 22.78 37.15
CA GLU A 19 35.48 24.25 37.08
C GLU A 19 36.38 24.88 36.01
N TYR A 20 37.64 24.45 35.90
CA TYR A 20 38.54 24.94 34.85
C TYR A 20 37.97 24.70 33.45
N PHE A 21 37.40 23.51 33.20
CA PHE A 21 36.82 23.19 31.89
C PHE A 21 35.48 23.89 31.67
N PHE A 22 34.68 24.07 32.73
CA PHE A 22 33.42 24.83 32.67
C PHE A 22 33.66 26.29 32.28
N GLN A 23 34.58 26.99 32.94
CA GLN A 23 34.94 28.38 32.63
C GLN A 23 35.45 28.53 31.18
N ARG A 24 36.23 27.56 30.70
CA ARG A 24 36.64 27.54 29.28
C ARG A 24 35.47 27.32 28.35
N ALA A 25 34.51 26.48 28.72
CA ALA A 25 33.32 26.26 27.92
C ALA A 25 32.49 27.55 27.81
N LEU A 26 32.28 28.27 28.91
CA LEU A 26 31.59 29.57 28.91
C LEU A 26 32.30 30.59 28.01
N SER A 27 33.63 30.66 28.07
CA SER A 27 34.41 31.52 27.18
C SER A 27 34.18 31.20 25.70
N TYR A 28 34.14 29.91 25.33
CA TYR A 28 33.82 29.51 23.96
C TYR A 28 32.35 29.73 23.59
N TYR A 29 31.44 29.57 24.54
CA TYR A 29 30.02 29.83 24.36
C TYR A 29 29.77 31.31 24.04
N HIS A 30 30.35 32.24 24.81
CA HIS A 30 30.27 33.68 24.51
C HIS A 30 30.91 34.09 23.18
N GLN A 31 31.87 33.30 22.68
CA GLN A 31 32.46 33.48 21.35
C GLN A 31 31.65 32.80 20.23
N ASN A 32 30.45 32.29 20.54
CA ASN A 32 29.59 31.53 19.64
C ASN A 32 30.27 30.28 19.01
N HIS A 33 31.21 29.68 19.75
CA HIS A 33 31.91 28.45 19.35
C HIS A 33 31.26 27.23 20.02
N LEU A 34 29.98 26.98 19.72
CA LEU A 34 29.12 26.00 20.38
C LEU A 34 29.70 24.56 20.42
N PHE A 35 30.29 24.08 19.32
CA PHE A 35 30.95 22.76 19.30
C PHE A 35 32.13 22.65 20.26
N LYS A 36 32.89 23.74 20.44
CA LYS A 36 33.99 23.78 21.40
C LYS A 36 33.44 23.87 22.82
N ALA A 37 32.43 24.70 23.06
CA ALA A 37 31.74 24.81 24.34
C ALA A 37 31.22 23.44 24.80
N LYS A 38 30.46 22.73 23.94
CA LYS A 38 30.00 21.36 24.17
C LYS A 38 31.13 20.41 24.59
N LYS A 39 32.25 20.42 23.87
CA LYS A 39 33.40 19.55 24.17
C LYS A 39 33.98 19.81 25.57
N TYR A 40 34.05 21.07 25.98
CA TYR A 40 34.55 21.45 27.30
C TYR A 40 33.52 21.17 28.41
N LEU A 41 32.23 21.36 28.16
CA LEU A 41 31.14 21.00 29.08
C LEU A 41 31.07 19.49 29.32
N LEU A 42 31.16 18.67 28.27
CA LEU A 42 31.25 17.21 28.41
C LEU A 42 32.46 16.79 29.27
N ARG A 43 33.56 17.55 29.20
CA ARG A 43 34.74 17.29 30.04
C ARG A 43 34.52 17.73 31.48
N ALA A 44 33.82 18.84 31.72
CA ALA A 44 33.44 19.30 33.04
C ALA A 44 32.51 18.30 33.74
N VAL A 45 31.41 17.90 33.07
CA VAL A 45 30.46 16.89 33.56
C VAL A 45 31.13 15.53 33.80
N LYS A 46 32.09 15.13 32.96
CA LYS A 46 32.84 13.87 33.18
C LYS A 46 33.70 13.90 34.45
N LEU A 47 34.15 15.07 34.88
CA LEU A 47 34.98 15.23 36.07
C LEU A 47 34.14 15.45 37.33
N ASP A 48 32.96 16.03 37.17
CA ASP A 48 31.97 16.24 38.21
C ASP A 48 30.57 16.04 37.62
N ASP A 49 30.04 14.83 37.75
CA ASP A 49 28.77 14.38 37.13
C ASP A 49 27.55 14.64 38.01
N LYS A 50 27.73 15.35 39.13
CA LYS A 50 26.68 15.73 40.08
C LYS A 50 26.57 17.24 40.26
N GLU A 51 27.33 18.03 39.51
CA GLU A 51 27.22 19.48 39.53
C GLU A 51 26.07 19.94 38.61
N PRO A 52 24.93 20.43 39.16
CA PRO A 52 23.74 20.77 38.38
C PRO A 52 24.02 21.80 37.28
N VAL A 53 24.84 22.81 37.58
CA VAL A 53 25.14 23.92 36.67
C VAL A 53 25.86 23.43 35.42
N TYR A 54 26.75 22.44 35.54
CA TYR A 54 27.48 21.89 34.40
C TYR A 54 26.55 21.12 33.46
N ILE A 55 25.60 20.37 34.03
CA ILE A 55 24.64 19.55 33.29
C ILE A 55 23.61 20.44 32.60
N GLY A 56 23.05 21.43 33.31
CA GLY A 56 22.10 22.39 32.74
C GLY A 56 22.71 23.18 31.59
N GLN A 57 23.94 23.69 31.75
CA GLN A 57 24.62 24.42 30.67
C GLN A 57 24.98 23.50 29.48
N LEU A 58 25.30 22.22 29.72
CA LEU A 58 25.51 21.24 28.65
C LEU A 58 24.21 21.00 27.87
N ALA A 59 23.08 20.82 28.56
CA ALA A 59 21.78 20.64 27.93
C ALA A 59 21.39 21.86 27.07
N ALA A 60 21.56 23.08 27.59
CA ALA A 60 21.31 24.31 26.84
C ALA A 60 22.15 24.40 25.55
N VAL A 61 23.45 24.12 25.62
CA VAL A 61 24.34 24.12 24.44
C VAL A 61 23.97 23.02 23.44
N LEU A 62 23.52 21.85 23.92
CA LEU A 62 23.02 20.78 23.05
C LEU A 62 21.74 21.20 22.31
N SER A 63 20.82 21.87 23.01
CA SER A 63 19.61 22.42 22.41
C SER A 63 19.93 23.45 21.32
N GLU A 64 20.84 24.39 21.57
CA GLU A 64 21.28 25.37 20.55
C GLU A 64 21.96 24.73 19.33
N LEU A 65 22.63 23.59 19.52
CA LEU A 65 23.22 22.81 18.43
C LEU A 65 22.20 21.99 17.65
N GLY A 66 20.92 21.99 18.05
CA GLY A 66 19.86 21.16 17.47
C GLY A 66 19.89 19.70 17.92
N GLU A 67 20.67 19.36 18.94
CA GLU A 67 20.81 18.01 19.51
C GLU A 67 19.78 17.77 20.62
N TYR A 68 18.50 18.02 20.34
CA TYR A 68 17.41 18.02 21.33
C TYR A 68 17.25 16.70 22.10
N THR A 69 17.45 15.56 21.43
CA THR A 69 17.32 14.25 22.07
C THR A 69 18.43 13.97 23.10
N GLU A 70 19.66 14.43 22.84
CA GLU A 70 20.75 14.35 23.82
C GLU A 70 20.57 15.37 24.93
N SER A 71 20.09 16.58 24.61
CA SER A 71 19.71 17.58 25.62
C SER A 71 18.69 17.01 26.60
N ASN A 72 17.60 16.41 26.11
CA ASN A 72 16.55 15.78 26.94
C ASN A 72 17.10 14.69 27.85
N LYS A 73 18.07 13.89 27.41
CA LYS A 73 18.70 12.87 28.28
C LYS A 73 19.40 13.50 29.48
N TRP A 74 20.11 14.61 29.28
CA TRP A 74 20.78 15.33 30.36
C TRP A 74 19.79 16.04 31.28
N LEU A 75 18.72 16.63 30.73
CA LEU A 75 17.64 17.25 31.53
C LEU A 75 16.93 16.21 32.40
N TYR A 76 16.60 15.04 31.85
CA TYR A 76 16.01 13.95 32.64
C TYR A 76 16.98 13.40 33.69
N TYR A 77 18.27 13.25 33.36
CA TYR A 77 19.28 12.84 34.33
C TYR A 77 19.43 13.85 35.47
N LEU A 78 19.39 15.15 35.15
CA LEU A 78 19.40 16.23 36.15
C LEU A 78 18.21 16.09 37.10
N LEU A 79 17.00 15.97 36.56
CA LEU A 79 15.77 15.83 37.35
C LEU A 79 15.72 14.52 38.18
N SER A 80 16.23 13.41 37.67
CA SER A 80 16.10 12.11 38.34
C SER A 80 17.21 11.79 39.33
N GLU A 81 18.46 12.18 39.04
CA GLU A 81 19.63 11.71 39.78
C GLU A 81 20.39 12.82 40.53
N VAL A 82 20.20 14.09 40.17
CA VAL A 82 21.05 15.20 40.65
C VAL A 82 20.25 16.23 41.43
N ASP A 83 19.26 16.86 40.80
CA ASP A 83 18.42 17.89 41.39
C ASP A 83 16.96 17.78 40.88
N PRO A 84 16.09 17.08 41.62
CA PRO A 84 14.66 17.00 41.30
C PRO A 84 13.89 18.32 41.44
N SER A 85 14.50 19.36 42.01
CA SER A 85 13.87 20.68 42.20
C SER A 85 14.18 21.68 41.09
N ALA A 86 15.01 21.32 40.11
CA ALA A 86 15.37 22.14 38.95
C ALA A 86 14.20 22.28 37.96
N ALA A 87 13.18 23.06 38.35
CA ALA A 87 11.93 23.23 37.61
C ALA A 87 12.15 23.77 36.19
N GLU A 88 13.17 24.61 35.98
CA GLU A 88 13.55 25.15 34.67
C GLU A 88 13.83 24.06 33.61
N CYS A 89 14.16 22.84 34.03
CA CYS A 89 14.34 21.71 33.11
C CYS A 89 13.07 21.41 32.31
N TYR A 90 11.89 21.59 32.90
CA TYR A 90 10.60 21.34 32.24
C TYR A 90 10.34 22.33 31.11
N PHE A 91 10.72 23.60 31.28
CA PHE A 91 10.68 24.58 30.20
C PHE A 91 11.65 24.24 29.05
N PHE A 92 12.87 23.82 29.36
CA PHE A 92 13.83 23.40 28.32
C PHE A 92 13.40 22.12 27.60
N LEU A 93 12.80 21.16 28.32
CA LEU A 93 12.17 19.98 27.72
C LEU A 93 11.03 20.37 26.77
N ALA A 94 10.17 21.30 27.18
CA ALA A 94 9.08 21.80 26.33
C ALA A 94 9.60 22.40 25.02
N ASN A 95 10.60 23.29 25.08
CA ASN A 95 11.23 23.87 23.89
C ASN A 95 11.85 22.81 22.98
N ASN A 96 12.58 21.85 23.56
CA ASN A 96 13.15 20.74 22.81
C ASN A 96 12.06 19.89 22.13
N TYR A 97 10.92 19.67 22.79
CA TYR A 97 9.80 18.91 22.23
C TYR A 97 9.10 19.64 21.09
N VAL A 98 8.97 20.97 21.16
CA VAL A 98 8.48 21.77 20.01
C VAL A 98 9.38 21.57 18.80
N HIS A 99 10.70 21.68 18.96
CA HIS A 99 11.64 21.47 17.86
C HIS A 99 11.67 20.02 17.32
N LEU A 100 11.21 19.05 18.11
CA LEU A 100 11.03 17.66 17.70
C LEU A 100 9.66 17.37 17.08
N GLY A 101 8.75 18.35 17.02
CA GLY A 101 7.37 18.18 16.54
C GLY A 101 6.46 17.42 17.51
N LEU A 102 6.84 17.31 18.78
CA LEU A 102 6.10 16.56 19.81
C LEU A 102 5.27 17.52 20.68
N PHE A 103 4.31 18.19 20.05
CA PHE A 103 3.54 19.28 20.66
C PHE A 103 2.74 18.88 21.92
N GLU A 104 2.16 17.68 21.97
CA GLU A 104 1.46 17.18 23.17
C GLU A 104 2.40 17.14 24.38
N LYS A 105 3.63 16.63 24.18
CA LYS A 105 4.64 16.60 25.25
C LYS A 105 5.16 17.98 25.59
N ALA A 106 5.31 18.84 24.58
CA ALA A 106 5.75 20.21 24.82
C ALA A 106 4.73 20.98 25.67
N GLU A 107 3.44 20.78 25.42
CA GLU A 107 2.35 21.35 26.21
C GLU A 107 2.35 20.83 27.65
N ASP A 108 2.45 19.51 27.83
CA ASP A 108 2.52 18.89 29.16
C ASP A 108 3.66 19.46 30.01
N GLU A 109 4.89 19.51 29.46
CA GLU A 109 6.08 19.96 30.18
C GLU A 109 6.05 21.48 30.45
N ALA A 110 5.50 22.29 29.53
CA ALA A 110 5.35 23.75 29.72
C ALA A 110 4.28 24.09 30.78
N LEU A 111 3.15 23.37 30.79
CA LEU A 111 2.13 23.53 31.83
C LEU A 111 2.67 23.09 33.19
N TYR A 112 3.44 22.00 33.23
CA TYR A 112 4.03 21.51 34.48
C TYR A 112 5.06 22.50 35.04
N TYR A 113 5.88 23.13 34.18
CA TYR A 113 6.75 24.23 34.59
C TYR A 113 5.96 25.38 35.25
N LEU A 114 4.89 25.85 34.62
CA LEU A 114 4.04 26.94 35.14
C LEU A 114 3.30 26.57 36.43
N GLU A 115 3.00 25.29 36.64
CA GLU A 115 2.43 24.80 37.91
C GLU A 115 3.44 24.93 39.06
N LEU A 116 4.71 24.60 38.81
CA LEU A 116 5.79 24.68 39.79
C LEU A 116 6.25 26.12 40.02
N GLU A 117 6.42 26.90 38.96
CA GLU A 117 6.90 28.28 39.00
C GLU A 117 6.00 29.26 38.20
N PRO A 118 4.80 29.62 38.72
CA PRO A 118 3.88 30.54 38.04
C PRO A 118 4.44 31.95 37.79
N HIS A 119 5.52 32.31 38.50
CA HIS A 119 6.21 33.60 38.40
C HIS A 119 7.72 33.40 38.24
N GLY A 120 8.14 32.25 37.70
CA GLY A 120 9.54 31.92 37.43
C GLY A 120 10.15 32.71 36.28
N GLU A 121 11.46 32.58 36.08
CA GLU A 121 12.22 33.30 35.05
C GLU A 121 11.66 33.09 33.64
N PHE A 122 11.20 31.87 33.34
CA PHE A 122 10.70 31.47 32.02
C PHE A 122 9.17 31.46 31.94
N ALA A 123 8.44 31.99 32.93
CA ALA A 123 6.98 31.87 32.97
C ALA A 123 6.31 32.54 31.76
N GLN A 124 6.76 33.74 31.40
CA GLN A 124 6.26 34.44 30.21
C GLN A 124 6.60 33.67 28.92
N ASP A 125 7.84 33.16 28.80
CA ASP A 125 8.26 32.39 27.63
C ASP A 125 7.47 31.08 27.49
N ALA A 126 7.13 30.44 28.62
CA ALA A 126 6.30 29.24 28.64
C ALA A 126 4.85 29.51 28.21
N GLU A 127 4.27 30.64 28.63
CA GLU A 127 2.94 31.09 28.17
C GLU A 127 2.94 31.39 26.66
N GLU A 128 3.97 32.05 26.15
CA GLU A 128 4.14 32.32 24.72
C GLU A 128 4.33 31.02 23.92
N LEU A 129 5.11 30.08 24.45
CA LEU A 129 5.30 28.75 23.87
C LEU A 129 3.97 27.98 23.82
N LEU A 130 3.14 28.02 24.86
CA LEU A 130 1.82 27.38 24.89
C LEU A 130 0.85 28.01 23.88
N ALA A 131 0.87 29.34 23.73
CA ALA A 131 0.08 30.02 22.71
C ALA A 131 0.51 29.62 21.29
N PHE A 132 1.82 29.51 21.06
CA PHE A 132 2.40 29.03 19.82
C PHE A 132 2.01 27.57 19.54
N ILE A 133 2.21 26.68 20.52
CA ILE A 133 1.79 25.27 20.47
C ILE A 133 0.30 25.18 20.17
N GLY A 134 -0.58 25.95 20.84
CA GLY A 134 -2.01 25.90 20.56
C GLY A 134 -2.38 26.23 19.10
N SER A 135 -1.59 27.09 18.44
CA SER A 135 -1.79 27.44 17.02
C SER A 135 -1.18 26.43 16.05
N GLU A 136 0.04 25.94 16.32
CA GLU A 136 0.72 24.95 15.48
C GLU A 136 0.19 23.54 15.71
N ALA A 137 -0.05 23.13 16.95
CA ALA A 137 -0.64 21.84 17.29
C ALA A 137 -2.04 21.69 16.69
N LEU A 138 -2.87 22.74 16.57
CA LEU A 138 -4.17 22.63 15.89
C LEU A 138 -4.01 22.42 14.37
N HIS A 139 -3.02 23.08 13.77
CA HIS A 139 -2.66 22.90 12.36
C HIS A 139 -2.07 21.50 12.11
N GLU A 140 -1.17 21.05 12.97
CA GLU A 140 -0.44 19.81 12.88
C GLU A 140 -1.25 18.60 13.37
N LEU A 141 -2.16 18.75 14.33
CA LEU A 141 -3.21 17.76 14.63
C LEU A 141 -4.13 17.60 13.43
N GLY A 142 -4.50 18.70 12.76
CA GLY A 142 -5.23 18.67 11.49
C GLY A 142 -4.46 17.90 10.42
N GLU A 143 -3.20 18.25 10.18
CA GLU A 143 -2.34 17.56 9.21
C GLU A 143 -2.07 16.10 9.58
N ASN A 144 -1.80 15.80 10.85
CA ASN A 144 -1.57 14.44 11.35
C ASN A 144 -2.83 13.58 11.29
N VAL A 145 -4.01 14.15 11.56
CA VAL A 145 -5.30 13.45 11.39
C VAL A 145 -5.55 13.17 9.91
N ILE A 146 -5.28 14.14 9.01
CA ILE A 146 -5.40 13.93 7.56
C ILE A 146 -4.40 12.87 7.08
N ILE A 147 -3.15 12.92 7.52
CA ILE A 147 -2.10 11.95 7.16
C ILE A 147 -2.47 10.55 7.67
N ARG A 148 -2.97 10.43 8.90
CA ARG A 148 -3.43 9.16 9.47
C ARG A 148 -4.64 8.62 8.73
N LYS A 149 -5.64 9.47 8.44
CA LYS A 149 -6.85 9.10 7.67
C LYS A 149 -6.49 8.72 6.23
N HIS A 150 -5.51 9.40 5.62
CA HIS A 150 -4.96 9.06 4.31
C HIS A 150 -4.29 7.68 4.31
N SER A 151 -3.50 7.41 5.34
CA SER A 151 -2.78 6.14 5.51
C SER A 151 -3.77 4.99 5.74
N GLN A 152 -4.76 5.18 6.61
CA GLN A 152 -5.85 4.22 6.81
C GLN A 152 -6.62 3.94 5.52
N ALA A 153 -6.93 4.98 4.73
CA ALA A 153 -7.60 4.81 3.44
C ALA A 153 -6.73 4.04 2.43
N LYS A 154 -5.40 4.22 2.45
CA LYS A 154 -4.46 3.42 1.64
C LYS A 154 -4.40 1.96 2.10
N GLU A 155 -4.35 1.68 3.39
CA GLU A 155 -4.41 0.30 3.90
C GLU A 155 -5.69 -0.41 3.43
N LYS A 156 -6.83 0.29 3.41
CA LYS A 156 -8.08 -0.24 2.86
C LYS A 156 -8.01 -0.51 1.35
N MET A 157 -7.25 0.28 0.60
CA MET A 157 -6.97 0.00 -0.81
C MET A 157 -6.15 -1.28 -0.98
N GLU A 158 -5.11 -1.47 -0.17
CA GLU A 158 -4.24 -2.64 -0.19
C GLU A 158 -4.97 -3.92 0.22
N ALA A 159 -5.89 -3.82 1.18
CA ALA A 159 -6.77 -4.91 1.59
C ALA A 159 -7.86 -5.26 0.55
N GLY A 160 -7.99 -4.47 -0.53
CA GLY A 160 -9.04 -4.64 -1.54
C GLY A 160 -10.43 -4.17 -1.10
N GLU A 161 -10.54 -3.48 0.04
CA GLU A 161 -11.78 -2.92 0.59
C GLU A 161 -12.12 -1.57 -0.06
N PHE A 162 -12.25 -1.56 -1.40
CA PHE A 162 -12.36 -0.32 -2.18
C PHE A 162 -13.54 0.57 -1.77
N GLN A 163 -14.66 -0.01 -1.33
CA GLN A 163 -15.84 0.77 -0.95
C GLN A 163 -15.62 1.56 0.35
N HIS A 164 -14.89 1.00 1.33
CA HIS A 164 -14.49 1.72 2.54
C HIS A 164 -13.46 2.80 2.23
N ALA A 165 -12.47 2.50 1.38
CA ALA A 165 -11.49 3.47 0.94
C ALA A 165 -12.15 4.68 0.24
N ILE A 166 -13.15 4.43 -0.62
CA ILE A 166 -13.95 5.49 -1.28
C ILE A 166 -14.58 6.41 -0.23
N SER A 167 -15.26 5.85 0.78
CA SER A 167 -15.90 6.64 1.84
C SER A 167 -14.89 7.52 2.57
N LEU A 168 -13.74 6.96 2.99
CA LEU A 168 -12.70 7.71 3.69
C LEU A 168 -12.14 8.86 2.83
N PHE A 169 -11.85 8.63 1.55
CA PHE A 169 -11.36 9.69 0.68
C PHE A 169 -12.43 10.77 0.42
N GLN A 170 -13.71 10.40 0.34
CA GLN A 170 -14.79 11.38 0.20
C GLN A 170 -14.92 12.28 1.44
N GLU A 171 -14.82 11.71 2.63
CA GLU A 171 -14.81 12.50 3.87
C GLU A 171 -13.62 13.45 3.91
N MET A 172 -12.42 12.97 3.59
CA MET A 172 -11.20 13.81 3.53
C MET A 172 -11.35 14.97 2.54
N ILE A 173 -12.02 14.74 1.41
CA ILE A 173 -12.30 15.77 0.41
C ILE A 173 -13.30 16.81 0.94
N ASN A 174 -14.33 16.37 1.68
CA ASN A 174 -15.30 17.27 2.28
C ASN A 174 -14.66 18.15 3.36
N GLU A 175 -13.77 17.57 4.17
CA GLU A 175 -13.03 18.27 5.22
C GLU A 175 -11.94 19.18 4.62
N HIS A 176 -11.27 18.73 3.57
CA HIS A 176 -10.15 19.43 2.92
C HIS A 176 -10.26 19.41 1.39
N PRO A 177 -11.03 20.34 0.79
CA PRO A 177 -11.30 20.36 -0.66
C PRO A 177 -10.07 20.57 -1.55
N SER A 178 -8.94 21.03 -1.01
CA SER A 178 -7.68 21.24 -1.73
C SER A 178 -6.70 20.06 -1.60
N PHE A 179 -7.04 19.00 -0.86
CA PHE A 179 -6.16 17.86 -0.62
C PHE A 179 -6.13 16.89 -1.81
N TRP A 180 -5.40 17.26 -2.87
CA TRP A 180 -5.37 16.55 -4.16
C TRP A 180 -4.96 15.08 -4.08
N ALA A 181 -4.18 14.69 -3.05
CA ALA A 181 -3.80 13.30 -2.85
C ALA A 181 -5.02 12.39 -2.55
N ALA A 182 -6.06 12.89 -1.87
CA ALA A 182 -7.30 12.15 -1.66
C ALA A 182 -8.09 11.99 -2.97
N TYR A 183 -8.19 13.02 -3.81
CA TYR A 183 -8.83 12.90 -5.12
C TYR A 183 -8.15 11.88 -6.02
N ASN A 184 -6.81 11.90 -6.07
CA ASN A 184 -6.03 10.96 -6.87
C ASN A 184 -6.23 9.50 -6.42
N ASN A 185 -6.29 9.27 -5.10
CA ASN A 185 -6.50 7.94 -4.55
C ASN A 185 -7.97 7.50 -4.62
N LEU A 186 -8.93 8.43 -4.51
CA LEU A 186 -10.35 8.18 -4.77
C LEU A 186 -10.56 7.69 -6.21
N ALA A 187 -9.90 8.33 -7.18
CA ALA A 187 -9.97 7.89 -8.58
C ALA A 187 -9.41 6.48 -8.77
N LEU A 188 -8.30 6.14 -8.09
CA LEU A 188 -7.78 4.76 -8.06
C LEU A 188 -8.79 3.79 -7.45
N ALA A 189 -9.42 4.15 -6.33
CA ALA A 189 -10.43 3.32 -5.67
C ALA A 189 -11.65 3.09 -6.58
N TYR A 190 -12.10 4.12 -7.30
CA TYR A 190 -13.13 3.99 -8.31
C TYR A 190 -12.71 3.08 -9.47
N PHE A 191 -11.48 3.21 -9.95
CA PHE A 191 -10.98 2.38 -11.03
C PHE A 191 -10.93 0.89 -10.65
N TYR A 192 -10.36 0.56 -9.48
CA TYR A 192 -10.25 -0.83 -9.01
C TYR A 192 -11.60 -1.44 -8.61
N SER A 193 -12.55 -0.62 -8.16
CA SER A 193 -13.94 -1.04 -7.92
C SER A 193 -14.80 -1.16 -9.19
N GLY A 194 -14.21 -0.95 -10.37
CA GLY A 194 -14.87 -1.07 -11.68
C GLY A 194 -15.69 0.15 -12.11
N LYS A 195 -15.71 1.24 -11.31
CA LYS A 195 -16.39 2.51 -11.61
C LYS A 195 -15.52 3.40 -12.49
N LYS A 196 -15.20 2.91 -13.70
CA LYS A 196 -14.23 3.48 -14.64
C LYS A 196 -14.55 4.94 -15.03
N GLU A 197 -15.82 5.25 -15.28
CA GLU A 197 -16.26 6.59 -15.68
C GLU A 197 -16.04 7.60 -14.55
N LYS A 198 -16.37 7.22 -13.30
CA LYS A 198 -16.15 8.07 -12.13
C LYS A 198 -14.66 8.33 -11.89
N ALA A 199 -13.83 7.31 -12.08
CA ALA A 199 -12.38 7.44 -11.94
C ALA A 199 -11.81 8.49 -12.91
N VAL A 200 -12.21 8.44 -14.18
CA VAL A 200 -11.79 9.42 -15.19
C VAL A 200 -12.31 10.82 -14.84
N SER A 201 -13.61 10.97 -14.55
CA SER A 201 -14.20 12.29 -14.24
C SER A 201 -13.57 12.94 -13.01
N THR A 202 -13.24 12.17 -11.98
CA THR A 202 -12.56 12.70 -10.78
C THR A 202 -11.18 13.25 -11.12
N LEU A 203 -10.41 12.61 -12.00
CA LEU A 203 -9.11 13.13 -12.41
C LEU A 203 -9.22 14.33 -13.36
N GLU A 204 -10.23 14.35 -14.23
CA GLU A 204 -10.50 15.52 -15.06
C GLU A 204 -10.86 16.75 -14.21
N GLU A 205 -11.60 16.57 -13.12
CA GLU A 205 -11.86 17.64 -12.15
C GLU A 205 -10.56 18.14 -11.50
N VAL A 206 -9.70 17.22 -11.03
CA VAL A 206 -8.39 17.58 -10.47
C VAL A 206 -7.57 18.37 -11.47
N LEU A 207 -7.52 17.94 -12.73
CA LEU A 207 -6.74 18.60 -13.78
C LEU A 207 -7.34 19.93 -14.24
N THR A 208 -8.65 20.12 -14.06
CA THR A 208 -9.29 21.42 -14.30
C THR A 208 -8.84 22.45 -13.26
N LYS A 209 -8.73 22.05 -11.99
CA LYS A 209 -8.33 22.93 -10.87
C LYS A 209 -6.82 23.02 -10.67
N ASN A 210 -6.10 21.96 -11.01
CA ASN A 210 -4.65 21.83 -10.89
C ASN A 210 -4.07 21.14 -12.15
N PRO A 211 -3.89 21.88 -13.26
CA PRO A 211 -3.44 21.31 -14.54
C PRO A 211 -2.05 20.64 -14.49
N GLY A 212 -1.21 21.01 -13.51
CA GLY A 212 0.13 20.47 -13.30
C GLY A 212 0.18 19.24 -12.41
N ASN A 213 -0.95 18.71 -11.94
CA ASN A 213 -0.96 17.58 -11.02
C ASN A 213 -0.43 16.30 -11.69
N LEU A 214 0.83 15.97 -11.39
CA LEU A 214 1.52 14.83 -12.00
C LEU A 214 0.84 13.49 -11.73
N HIS A 215 0.35 13.29 -10.51
CA HIS A 215 -0.33 12.04 -10.12
C HIS A 215 -1.62 11.85 -10.91
N ALA A 216 -2.40 12.93 -11.10
CA ALA A 216 -3.62 12.90 -11.89
C ALA A 216 -3.32 12.62 -13.37
N LEU A 217 -2.31 13.29 -13.95
CA LEU A 217 -1.89 13.02 -15.34
C LEU A 217 -1.44 11.56 -15.53
N CYS A 218 -0.65 11.04 -14.60
CA CYS A 218 -0.19 9.64 -14.65
C CYS A 218 -1.36 8.65 -14.55
N ASN A 219 -2.23 8.82 -13.56
CA ASN A 219 -3.38 7.94 -13.36
C ASN A 219 -4.35 8.02 -14.55
N LEU A 220 -4.60 9.22 -15.09
CA LEU A 220 -5.50 9.40 -16.23
C LEU A 220 -4.95 8.74 -17.49
N ALA A 221 -3.64 8.87 -17.76
CA ALA A 221 -3.00 8.18 -18.89
C ALA A 221 -3.17 6.65 -18.80
N LEU A 222 -2.96 6.07 -17.60
CA LEU A 222 -3.14 4.64 -17.35
C LEU A 222 -4.60 4.22 -17.49
N PHE A 223 -5.54 4.95 -16.90
CA PHE A 223 -6.96 4.61 -16.96
C PHE A 223 -7.46 4.63 -18.40
N LEU A 224 -7.15 5.67 -19.16
CA LEU A 224 -7.52 5.76 -20.57
C LEU A 224 -6.90 4.61 -21.39
N TYR A 225 -5.65 4.24 -21.11
CA TYR A 225 -5.00 3.10 -21.75
C TYR A 225 -5.75 1.78 -21.48
N PHE A 226 -6.05 1.49 -20.22
CA PHE A 226 -6.70 0.24 -19.82
C PHE A 226 -8.19 0.17 -20.19
N ILE A 227 -8.86 1.31 -20.36
CA ILE A 227 -10.26 1.37 -20.81
C ILE A 227 -10.34 1.25 -22.36
N GLY A 228 -9.23 1.42 -23.08
CA GLY A 228 -9.15 1.30 -24.54
C GLY A 228 -9.17 2.64 -25.29
N PHE A 229 -9.16 3.77 -24.59
CA PHE A 229 -9.07 5.12 -25.15
C PHE A 229 -7.61 5.49 -25.50
N HIS A 230 -6.97 4.67 -26.33
CA HIS A 230 -5.53 4.77 -26.62
C HIS A 230 -5.11 6.13 -27.19
N ARG A 231 -5.93 6.77 -28.04
CA ARG A 231 -5.62 8.09 -28.61
C ARG A 231 -5.53 9.19 -27.55
N GLN A 232 -6.44 9.19 -26.59
CA GLN A 232 -6.44 10.19 -25.50
C GLN A 232 -5.30 9.90 -24.51
N SER A 233 -5.07 8.61 -24.19
CA SER A 233 -3.91 8.19 -23.40
C SER A 233 -2.60 8.67 -24.02
N GLU A 234 -2.44 8.54 -25.35
CA GLU A 234 -1.24 8.99 -26.07
C GLU A 234 -1.00 10.50 -25.93
N GLN A 235 -2.06 11.31 -26.00
CA GLN A 235 -1.95 12.76 -25.81
C GLN A 235 -1.43 13.12 -24.42
N ILE A 236 -1.93 12.46 -23.36
CA ILE A 236 -1.47 12.70 -22.00
C ILE A 236 -0.04 12.17 -21.82
N LYS A 237 0.27 11.01 -22.40
CA LYS A 237 1.61 10.43 -22.39
C LYS A 237 2.64 11.38 -23.03
N HIS A 238 2.30 12.06 -24.12
CA HIS A 238 3.16 13.10 -24.70
C HIS A 238 3.40 14.26 -23.74
N LYS A 239 2.38 14.72 -23.01
CA LYS A 239 2.55 15.74 -21.96
C LYS A 239 3.46 15.24 -20.83
N LEU A 240 3.30 14.00 -20.39
CA LEU A 240 4.17 13.42 -19.36
C LEU A 240 5.64 13.34 -19.79
N LYS A 241 5.92 13.13 -21.08
CA LYS A 241 7.30 13.11 -21.62
C LYS A 241 8.01 14.47 -21.52
N THR A 242 7.27 15.58 -21.39
CA THR A 242 7.84 16.92 -21.20
C THR A 242 8.02 17.29 -19.73
N VAL A 243 7.60 16.45 -18.78
CA VAL A 243 7.75 16.71 -17.33
C VAL A 243 9.10 16.22 -16.83
N TYR A 244 9.80 17.06 -16.07
CA TYR A 244 11.08 16.76 -15.42
C TYR A 244 10.96 16.93 -13.90
N PRO A 245 10.66 15.86 -13.14
CA PRO A 245 10.43 15.99 -11.70
C PRO A 245 11.73 16.18 -10.89
N ILE A 246 11.65 17.04 -9.89
CA ILE A 246 12.75 17.30 -8.94
C ILE A 246 12.83 16.18 -7.90
N HIS A 247 11.68 15.75 -7.36
CA HIS A 247 11.63 14.78 -6.26
C HIS A 247 11.68 13.32 -6.73
N HIS A 248 12.28 12.45 -5.91
CA HIS A 248 12.43 11.01 -6.21
C HIS A 248 11.07 10.30 -6.34
N ASP A 249 10.08 10.60 -5.50
CA ASP A 249 8.75 9.97 -5.56
C ASP A 249 8.02 10.25 -6.88
N GLN A 250 8.18 11.46 -7.40
CA GLN A 250 7.59 11.86 -8.68
C GLN A 250 8.29 11.15 -9.85
N ARG A 251 9.62 10.94 -9.77
CA ARG A 251 10.37 10.14 -10.74
C ARG A 251 9.95 8.66 -10.68
N TYR A 252 9.75 8.11 -9.48
CA TYR A 252 9.21 6.77 -9.30
C TYR A 252 7.81 6.65 -9.95
N LYS A 253 6.92 7.62 -9.71
CA LYS A 253 5.58 7.65 -10.30
C LYS A 253 5.61 7.73 -11.84
N LEU A 254 6.49 8.56 -12.41
CA LEU A 254 6.69 8.59 -13.87
C LEU A 254 7.25 7.26 -14.39
N GLY A 255 8.27 6.72 -13.74
CA GLY A 255 8.93 5.47 -14.14
C GLY A 255 7.97 4.28 -14.18
N SER A 256 7.20 4.09 -13.11
CA SER A 256 6.15 3.07 -13.02
C SER A 256 5.03 3.29 -14.04
N THR A 257 4.61 4.53 -14.27
CA THR A 257 3.58 4.86 -15.27
C THR A 257 4.06 4.54 -16.69
N PHE A 258 5.27 4.96 -17.07
CA PHE A 258 5.83 4.66 -18.38
C PHE A 258 6.10 3.16 -18.57
N ALA A 259 6.48 2.44 -17.50
CA ALA A 259 6.60 0.99 -17.52
C ALA A 259 5.27 0.34 -17.93
N LEU A 260 4.17 0.69 -17.25
CA LEU A 260 2.85 0.15 -17.55
C LEU A 260 2.31 0.57 -18.93
N LEU A 261 2.69 1.76 -19.41
CA LEU A 261 2.37 2.24 -20.77
C LEU A 261 3.34 1.73 -21.86
N ARG A 262 4.30 0.87 -21.51
CA ARG A 262 5.32 0.28 -22.40
C ARG A 262 6.24 1.31 -23.07
N GLU A 263 6.47 2.45 -22.43
CA GLU A 263 7.46 3.45 -22.84
C GLU A 263 8.82 3.12 -22.23
N HIS A 264 9.47 2.08 -22.78
CA HIS A 264 10.63 1.43 -22.18
C HIS A 264 11.79 2.38 -21.83
N GLU A 265 12.13 3.31 -22.72
CA GLU A 265 13.25 4.23 -22.53
C GLU A 265 12.97 5.25 -21.42
N TYR A 266 11.74 5.79 -21.37
CA TYR A 266 11.33 6.72 -20.30
C TYR A 266 11.16 6.01 -18.96
N ALA A 267 10.64 4.79 -18.96
CA ALA A 267 10.57 3.95 -17.77
C ALA A 267 11.98 3.71 -17.21
N PHE A 268 12.92 3.29 -18.07
CA PHE A 268 14.31 3.05 -17.66
C PHE A 268 14.98 4.31 -17.13
N LYS A 269 14.83 5.45 -17.83
CA LYS A 269 15.39 6.75 -17.43
C LYS A 269 14.99 7.11 -16.00
N TRP A 270 13.70 7.09 -15.70
CA TRP A 270 13.21 7.53 -14.41
C TRP A 270 13.43 6.51 -13.29
N LEU A 271 13.21 5.22 -13.54
CA LEU A 271 13.47 4.17 -12.54
C LEU A 271 14.96 4.09 -12.18
N SER A 272 15.87 4.24 -13.16
CA SER A 272 17.31 4.24 -12.89
C SER A 272 17.74 5.42 -12.02
N SER A 273 17.09 6.59 -12.17
CA SER A 273 17.42 7.81 -11.41
C SER A 273 17.08 7.73 -9.92
N VAL A 274 16.30 6.74 -9.50
CA VAL A 274 15.89 6.54 -8.10
C VAL A 274 16.40 5.23 -7.50
N ARG A 275 17.18 4.43 -8.24
CA ARG A 275 17.67 3.11 -7.78
C ARG A 275 18.52 3.17 -6.50
N GLN A 276 19.22 4.27 -6.26
CA GLN A 276 20.15 4.42 -5.13
C GLN A 276 19.52 5.07 -3.89
N THR A 277 18.22 5.37 -3.92
CA THR A 277 17.54 5.92 -2.74
C THR A 277 17.17 4.80 -1.77
N THR A 278 17.23 5.07 -0.47
CA THR A 278 16.83 4.16 0.62
C THR A 278 15.34 3.82 0.65
N LEU A 279 14.56 4.35 -0.29
CA LEU A 279 13.10 4.32 -0.31
C LEU A 279 12.49 3.12 -1.04
N VAL A 280 13.30 2.27 -1.70
CA VAL A 280 12.73 1.30 -2.65
C VAL A 280 13.35 -0.10 -2.53
N GLU A 281 12.80 -0.90 -1.62
CA GLU A 281 12.99 -2.36 -1.53
C GLU A 281 11.79 -3.15 -2.08
N GLU A 282 11.02 -2.56 -3.00
CA GLU A 282 9.82 -3.19 -3.54
C GLU A 282 10.14 -4.10 -4.75
N ILE A 283 9.62 -5.33 -4.74
CA ILE A 283 9.75 -6.29 -5.85
C ILE A 283 9.25 -5.71 -7.19
N PRO A 284 8.06 -5.05 -7.27
CA PRO A 284 7.59 -4.44 -8.51
C PRO A 284 8.56 -3.42 -9.10
N PHE A 285 9.21 -2.61 -8.27
CA PHE A 285 10.17 -1.61 -8.73
C PHE A 285 11.37 -2.24 -9.45
N TYR A 286 12.04 -3.18 -8.80
CA TYR A 286 13.19 -3.85 -9.40
C TYR A 286 12.80 -4.66 -10.63
N HIS A 287 11.57 -5.19 -10.65
CA HIS A 287 11.04 -5.84 -11.83
C HIS A 287 10.85 -4.85 -12.99
N TRP A 288 10.19 -3.71 -12.78
CA TRP A 288 10.04 -2.70 -13.83
C TRP A 288 11.38 -2.17 -14.33
N LEU A 289 12.34 -1.98 -13.44
CA LEU A 289 13.69 -1.58 -13.81
C LEU A 289 14.38 -2.67 -14.65
N ALA A 290 14.22 -3.94 -14.28
CA ALA A 290 14.81 -5.04 -15.02
C ALA A 290 14.23 -5.16 -16.43
N VAL A 291 12.90 -5.10 -16.54
CA VAL A 291 12.17 -5.19 -17.82
C VAL A 291 12.50 -4.00 -18.72
N SER A 292 12.44 -2.77 -18.20
CA SER A 292 12.78 -1.58 -18.98
C SER A 292 14.25 -1.58 -19.43
N ALA A 293 15.17 -2.05 -18.58
CA ALA A 293 16.58 -2.22 -18.96
C ALA A 293 16.75 -3.26 -20.08
N PHE A 294 16.07 -4.41 -19.97
CA PHE A 294 16.12 -5.46 -20.99
C PHE A 294 15.57 -4.99 -22.34
N MET A 295 14.38 -4.38 -22.35
CA MET A 295 13.72 -3.86 -23.56
C MET A 295 14.51 -2.75 -24.27
N THR A 296 15.47 -2.15 -23.58
CA THR A 296 16.32 -1.07 -24.10
C THR A 296 17.77 -1.51 -24.34
N GLY A 297 18.05 -2.82 -24.29
CA GLY A 297 19.37 -3.40 -24.59
C GLY A 297 20.38 -3.30 -23.45
N ARG A 298 19.97 -2.92 -22.24
CA ARG A 298 20.82 -2.73 -21.06
C ARG A 298 20.85 -3.99 -20.18
N GLU A 299 21.30 -5.08 -20.77
CA GLU A 299 21.23 -6.43 -20.21
C GLU A 299 21.90 -6.57 -18.83
N LYS A 300 23.06 -5.93 -18.63
CA LYS A 300 23.76 -5.94 -17.34
C LYS A 300 22.88 -5.40 -16.21
N THR A 301 22.16 -4.31 -16.46
CA THR A 301 21.26 -3.72 -15.46
C THR A 301 20.08 -4.64 -15.21
N ALA A 302 19.47 -5.19 -16.26
CA ALA A 302 18.38 -6.16 -16.14
C ALA A 302 18.74 -7.35 -15.25
N LYS A 303 19.90 -7.96 -15.51
CA LYS A 303 20.46 -9.04 -14.70
C LYS A 303 20.63 -8.64 -13.23
N THR A 304 21.29 -7.51 -12.95
CA THR A 304 21.53 -7.09 -11.56
C THR A 304 20.23 -6.82 -10.78
N SER A 305 19.20 -6.31 -11.46
CA SER A 305 17.90 -6.04 -10.84
C SER A 305 17.15 -7.33 -10.52
N TRP A 306 17.10 -8.32 -11.43
CA TRP A 306 16.50 -9.62 -11.12
C TRP A 306 17.32 -10.42 -10.09
N GLU A 307 18.64 -10.31 -10.07
CA GLU A 307 19.48 -10.88 -8.99
C GLU A 307 19.14 -10.27 -7.63
N HIS A 308 18.82 -8.98 -7.58
CA HIS A 308 18.38 -8.32 -6.36
C HIS A 308 17.00 -8.82 -5.90
N ILE A 309 16.03 -8.95 -6.82
CA ILE A 309 14.72 -9.55 -6.49
C ILE A 309 14.88 -10.95 -5.92
N LYS A 310 15.74 -11.79 -6.52
CA LYS A 310 16.01 -13.15 -6.02
C LYS A 310 16.55 -13.15 -4.57
N LYS A 311 17.23 -12.10 -4.12
CA LYS A 311 17.70 -11.98 -2.73
C LYS A 311 16.57 -11.61 -1.77
N ILE A 312 15.67 -10.72 -2.19
CA ILE A 312 14.53 -10.25 -1.39
C ILE A 312 13.42 -11.32 -1.34
N ASP A 313 13.22 -12.06 -2.42
CA ASP A 313 12.21 -13.10 -2.57
C ASP A 313 12.82 -14.40 -3.11
N PRO A 314 13.49 -15.21 -2.26
CA PRO A 314 14.16 -16.43 -2.67
C PRO A 314 13.21 -17.55 -3.10
N GLU A 315 11.97 -17.52 -2.61
CA GLU A 315 10.94 -18.55 -2.83
C GLU A 315 10.23 -18.40 -4.19
N SER A 316 10.24 -17.19 -4.77
CA SER A 316 9.64 -16.94 -6.08
C SER A 316 10.51 -17.44 -7.25
N GLU A 317 9.88 -18.20 -8.15
CA GLU A 317 10.50 -18.69 -9.38
C GLU A 317 10.60 -17.62 -10.49
N VAL A 318 9.96 -16.46 -10.33
CA VAL A 318 9.83 -15.43 -11.39
C VAL A 318 11.20 -14.85 -11.77
N ALA A 319 11.94 -14.30 -10.80
CA ALA A 319 13.26 -13.73 -11.08
C ALA A 319 14.30 -14.80 -11.52
N PRO A 320 14.37 -16.00 -10.89
CA PRO A 320 15.19 -17.10 -11.39
C PRO A 320 14.89 -17.49 -12.85
N HIS A 321 13.63 -17.50 -13.26
CA HIS A 321 13.25 -17.78 -14.65
C HIS A 321 13.84 -16.76 -15.63
N TYR A 322 13.63 -15.46 -15.39
CA TYR A 322 14.18 -14.41 -16.26
C TYR A 322 15.71 -14.44 -16.31
N LEU A 323 16.39 -14.69 -15.18
CA LEU A 323 17.85 -14.85 -15.15
C LEU A 323 18.33 -16.06 -15.95
N ALA A 324 17.61 -17.18 -15.91
CA ALA A 324 17.96 -18.38 -16.65
C ALA A 324 17.79 -18.18 -18.17
N GLU A 325 16.69 -17.58 -18.60
CA GLU A 325 16.43 -17.30 -20.02
C GLU A 325 17.38 -16.23 -20.58
N LEU A 326 17.72 -15.22 -19.77
CA LEU A 326 18.74 -14.23 -20.12
C LEU A 326 20.11 -14.89 -20.31
N LYS A 327 20.53 -15.76 -19.38
CA LYS A 327 21.81 -16.50 -19.49
C LYS A 327 21.87 -17.40 -20.72
N LYS A 328 20.75 -17.97 -21.15
CA LYS A 328 20.66 -18.82 -22.35
C LYS A 328 20.57 -18.02 -23.65
N GLY A 329 20.33 -16.71 -23.58
CA GLY A 329 20.03 -15.87 -24.76
C GLY A 329 18.67 -16.16 -25.39
N THR A 330 17.75 -16.79 -24.66
CA THR A 330 16.41 -17.17 -25.13
C THR A 330 15.32 -16.18 -24.74
N LEU A 331 15.64 -15.19 -23.89
CA LEU A 331 14.71 -14.16 -23.49
C LEU A 331 14.45 -13.21 -24.67
N THR A 332 13.18 -13.08 -25.08
CA THR A 332 12.75 -12.19 -26.15
C THR A 332 11.88 -11.05 -25.62
N PRO A 333 11.78 -9.90 -26.31
CA PRO A 333 10.90 -8.80 -25.92
C PRO A 333 9.44 -9.20 -25.64
N ASP A 334 8.90 -10.15 -26.41
CA ASP A 334 7.51 -10.63 -26.26
C ASP A 334 7.31 -11.54 -25.04
N ALA A 335 8.39 -12.11 -24.51
CA ALA A 335 8.39 -12.99 -23.35
C ALA A 335 8.48 -12.24 -22.02
N VAL A 336 8.61 -10.91 -22.04
CA VAL A 336 8.74 -10.10 -20.83
C VAL A 336 7.51 -9.19 -20.66
N ASP A 337 6.99 -9.09 -19.44
CA ASP A 337 5.88 -8.22 -19.05
C ASP A 337 6.32 -7.38 -17.85
N TYR A 338 5.77 -6.18 -17.69
CA TYR A 338 5.98 -5.34 -16.51
C TYR A 338 5.20 -5.81 -15.28
N HIS A 339 4.29 -6.77 -15.43
CA HIS A 339 3.69 -7.47 -14.30
C HIS A 339 4.64 -8.56 -13.78
N TYR A 340 4.92 -8.55 -12.48
CA TYR A 340 5.77 -9.55 -11.83
C TYR A 340 5.10 -10.93 -11.81
N ARG A 341 5.27 -11.68 -12.90
CA ARG A 341 4.77 -13.05 -13.09
C ARG A 341 5.66 -13.81 -14.07
N LEU A 342 5.56 -15.14 -14.04
CA LEU A 342 6.20 -15.98 -15.05
C LEU A 342 5.57 -15.71 -16.43
N PRO A 343 6.38 -15.70 -17.52
CA PRO A 343 5.86 -15.64 -18.87
C PRO A 343 4.95 -16.84 -19.12
N GLU A 344 3.67 -16.58 -19.36
CA GLU A 344 2.70 -17.62 -19.71
C GLU A 344 3.13 -18.26 -21.03
N LYS A 345 3.61 -19.51 -20.99
CA LYS A 345 4.02 -20.29 -22.18
C LYS A 345 2.88 -20.57 -23.18
N ASP A 346 1.65 -20.17 -22.87
CA ASP A 346 0.47 -20.28 -23.74
C ASP A 346 -0.42 -19.03 -23.60
N LYS A 347 0.02 -17.89 -24.15
CA LYS A 347 -0.79 -16.66 -24.29
C LYS A 347 -2.13 -16.87 -25.02
N THR A 348 -2.30 -17.96 -25.76
CA THR A 348 -3.52 -18.27 -26.53
C THR A 348 -4.52 -19.17 -25.80
N TYR A 349 -4.13 -19.84 -24.72
CA TYR A 349 -5.02 -20.77 -24.02
C TYR A 349 -5.61 -20.16 -22.75
N PHE A 350 -4.88 -19.25 -22.07
CA PHE A 350 -5.30 -18.66 -20.80
C PHE A 350 -6.01 -17.30 -20.93
N ASN A 351 -5.60 -16.43 -21.84
CA ASN A 351 -6.40 -15.22 -22.16
C ASN A 351 -7.79 -15.63 -22.67
N PHE A 352 -7.81 -16.65 -23.52
CA PHE A 352 -9.01 -17.28 -24.04
C PHE A 352 -9.95 -17.79 -22.92
N LEU A 353 -9.40 -18.36 -21.84
CA LEU A 353 -10.12 -18.79 -20.64
C LEU A 353 -10.80 -17.67 -19.85
N THR A 354 -10.47 -16.40 -20.14
CA THR A 354 -10.75 -15.24 -19.28
C THR A 354 -11.43 -14.07 -19.99
N GLU A 355 -11.60 -14.14 -21.32
CA GLU A 355 -12.09 -13.04 -22.18
C GLU A 355 -13.58 -13.17 -22.60
N GLY A 356 -14.25 -14.30 -22.33
CA GLY A 356 -15.63 -14.56 -22.79
C GLY A 356 -16.79 -13.87 -22.05
N LEU A 357 -16.49 -13.04 -21.04
CA LEU A 357 -17.48 -12.28 -20.27
C LEU A 357 -17.26 -10.79 -20.50
N LYS A 358 -18.33 -10.05 -20.83
CA LYS A 358 -18.30 -8.58 -20.74
C LYS A 358 -17.95 -8.22 -19.28
N ASP A 359 -17.08 -7.22 -19.07
CA ASP A 359 -16.61 -6.79 -17.74
C ASP A 359 -17.74 -6.68 -16.70
N ASN A 360 -18.93 -6.24 -17.12
CA ASN A 360 -20.11 -6.10 -16.28
C ASN A 360 -20.71 -7.45 -15.82
N GLU A 361 -20.86 -8.44 -16.72
CA GLU A 361 -21.39 -9.77 -16.36
C GLU A 361 -20.45 -10.53 -15.43
N LYS A 362 -19.14 -10.39 -15.68
CA LYS A 362 -18.09 -10.95 -14.82
C LYS A 362 -18.19 -10.39 -13.39
N THR A 363 -18.23 -9.06 -13.28
CA THR A 363 -18.31 -8.36 -12.00
C THR A 363 -19.59 -8.77 -11.25
N LYS A 364 -20.72 -8.90 -11.97
CA LYS A 364 -21.99 -9.36 -11.39
C LYS A 364 -21.92 -10.78 -10.86
N LEU A 365 -21.34 -11.75 -11.59
CA LEU A 365 -21.22 -13.14 -11.13
C LEU A 365 -20.38 -13.24 -9.85
N VAL A 366 -19.23 -12.56 -9.83
CA VAL A 366 -18.35 -12.55 -8.66
C VAL A 366 -19.01 -11.83 -7.48
N HIS A 367 -19.67 -10.71 -7.72
CA HIS A 367 -20.38 -9.93 -6.69
C HIS A 367 -21.58 -10.69 -6.12
N LEU A 368 -22.41 -11.33 -6.95
CA LEU A 368 -23.52 -12.19 -6.52
C LEU A 368 -23.03 -13.35 -5.65
N TYR A 369 -21.86 -13.91 -5.97
CA TYR A 369 -21.24 -14.93 -5.14
C TYR A 369 -20.72 -14.37 -3.80
N ILE A 370 -20.00 -13.25 -3.79
CA ILE A 370 -19.50 -12.61 -2.55
C ILE A 370 -20.67 -12.28 -1.61
N LEU A 371 -21.77 -11.78 -2.17
CA LEU A 371 -23.01 -11.50 -1.42
C LEU A 371 -23.58 -12.74 -0.73
N ARG A 372 -23.26 -13.97 -1.16
CA ARG A 372 -23.70 -15.19 -0.47
C ARG A 372 -23.18 -15.31 0.96
N LYS A 373 -22.01 -14.76 1.30
CA LYS A 373 -21.49 -14.83 2.69
C LYS A 373 -21.80 -13.58 3.52
N ASN A 374 -21.86 -12.41 2.87
CA ASN A 374 -22.00 -11.11 3.54
C ASN A 374 -23.37 -10.46 3.24
N PHE A 375 -24.43 -11.26 3.16
CA PHE A 375 -25.76 -10.78 2.78
C PHE A 375 -26.42 -10.02 3.94
N HIS A 376 -26.67 -8.72 3.77
CA HIS A 376 -27.46 -7.93 4.70
C HIS A 376 -28.91 -7.79 4.22
N LYS A 377 -29.84 -7.55 5.16
CA LYS A 377 -31.29 -7.44 4.89
C LYS A 377 -31.64 -6.40 3.81
N GLU A 378 -30.84 -5.34 3.69
CA GLU A 378 -30.95 -4.27 2.68
C GLU A 378 -30.55 -4.72 1.26
N GLY A 379 -29.71 -5.75 1.14
CA GLY A 379 -29.27 -6.32 -0.14
C GLY A 379 -30.38 -7.09 -0.88
N TYR A 380 -31.39 -7.58 -0.16
CA TYR A 380 -32.52 -8.30 -0.75
C TYR A 380 -33.30 -7.47 -1.75
N GLU A 381 -33.67 -6.23 -1.42
CA GLU A 381 -34.47 -5.39 -2.32
C GLU A 381 -33.69 -5.00 -3.57
N SER A 382 -32.38 -4.82 -3.45
CA SER A 382 -31.49 -4.53 -4.57
C SER A 382 -31.35 -5.72 -5.52
N LEU A 383 -31.17 -6.94 -5.00
CA LEU A 383 -31.17 -8.16 -5.81
C LEU A 383 -32.55 -8.50 -6.38
N GLN A 384 -33.62 -8.18 -5.66
CA GLN A 384 -34.99 -8.32 -6.13
C GLN A 384 -35.29 -7.36 -7.29
N SER A 385 -34.76 -6.13 -7.25
CA SER A 385 -34.81 -5.19 -8.37
C SER A 385 -33.99 -5.70 -9.57
N PHE A 386 -32.80 -6.25 -9.32
CA PHE A 386 -31.98 -6.91 -10.34
C PHE A 386 -32.72 -8.06 -11.05
N CYS A 387 -33.37 -8.95 -10.30
CA CYS A 387 -34.17 -10.06 -10.84
C CYS A 387 -35.37 -9.60 -11.68
N LYS A 388 -35.86 -8.38 -11.47
CA LYS A 388 -36.97 -7.78 -12.24
C LYS A 388 -36.50 -6.99 -13.47
N SER A 389 -35.20 -6.75 -13.63
CA SER A 389 -34.64 -5.96 -14.74
C SER A 389 -34.65 -6.75 -16.06
N GLU A 390 -35.33 -6.26 -17.10
CA GLU A 390 -35.32 -6.90 -18.42
C GLU A 390 -33.95 -6.88 -19.12
N LYS A 391 -33.00 -6.07 -18.63
CA LYS A 391 -31.65 -5.95 -19.22
C LYS A 391 -30.73 -7.12 -18.86
N GLU A 392 -31.08 -7.90 -17.85
CA GLU A 392 -30.22 -8.96 -17.32
C GLU A 392 -30.60 -10.34 -17.90
N PRO A 393 -29.62 -11.19 -18.21
CA PRO A 393 -29.89 -12.53 -18.70
C PRO A 393 -30.47 -13.43 -17.60
N LEU A 394 -31.32 -14.38 -17.99
CA LEU A 394 -32.05 -15.25 -17.06
C LEU A 394 -31.15 -15.95 -16.04
N TYR A 395 -30.06 -16.57 -16.51
CA TYR A 395 -29.17 -17.35 -15.65
C TYR A 395 -28.54 -16.52 -14.50
N LEU A 396 -28.32 -15.21 -14.68
CA LEU A 396 -27.84 -14.34 -13.59
C LEU A 396 -28.94 -14.06 -12.57
N LYS A 397 -30.18 -13.89 -13.04
CA LYS A 397 -31.34 -13.68 -12.17
C LYS A 397 -31.64 -14.93 -11.36
N GLU A 398 -31.50 -16.11 -11.95
CA GLU A 398 -31.65 -17.41 -11.28
C GLU A 398 -30.50 -17.69 -10.31
N LEU A 399 -29.27 -17.28 -10.64
CA LEU A 399 -28.17 -17.33 -9.69
C LEU A 399 -28.43 -16.41 -8.49
N ALA A 400 -28.89 -15.18 -8.74
CA ALA A 400 -29.25 -14.23 -7.69
C ALA A 400 -30.41 -14.74 -6.83
N SER A 401 -31.41 -15.40 -7.41
CA SER A 401 -32.50 -16.03 -6.66
C SER A 401 -31.99 -17.14 -5.75
N GLY A 402 -31.06 -17.98 -6.22
CA GLY A 402 -30.42 -18.99 -5.38
C GLY A 402 -29.64 -18.40 -4.20
N VAL A 403 -28.97 -17.25 -4.40
CA VAL A 403 -28.30 -16.53 -3.30
C VAL A 403 -29.33 -15.98 -2.30
N MET A 404 -30.41 -15.35 -2.77
CA MET A 404 -31.45 -14.78 -1.91
C MET A 404 -32.22 -15.84 -1.13
N LEU A 405 -32.60 -16.95 -1.76
CA LEU A 405 -33.36 -18.04 -1.12
C LEU A 405 -32.54 -18.78 -0.06
N ASN A 406 -31.23 -18.92 -0.27
CA ASN A 406 -30.35 -19.51 0.74
C ASN A 406 -30.20 -18.60 1.98
N GLN A 407 -30.31 -17.28 1.81
CA GLN A 407 -30.11 -16.30 2.88
C GLN A 407 -31.41 -15.90 3.59
N VAL A 408 -32.52 -15.84 2.86
CA VAL A 408 -33.84 -15.48 3.39
C VAL A 408 -34.89 -16.49 2.87
N PRO A 409 -34.89 -17.75 3.38
CA PRO A 409 -35.73 -18.83 2.84
C PRO A 409 -37.23 -18.53 2.86
N GLY A 410 -37.70 -17.71 3.82
CA GLY A 410 -39.11 -17.35 3.97
C GLY A 410 -39.61 -16.27 2.99
N LYS A 411 -38.75 -15.68 2.15
CA LYS A 411 -39.13 -14.59 1.25
C LYS A 411 -39.02 -15.03 -0.22
N PRO A 412 -40.11 -14.93 -1.02
CA PRO A 412 -40.10 -15.36 -2.41
C PRO A 412 -39.35 -14.37 -3.30
N VAL A 413 -38.65 -14.89 -4.30
CA VAL A 413 -37.93 -14.12 -5.31
C VAL A 413 -38.76 -14.06 -6.59
N VAL A 414 -39.04 -12.85 -7.06
CA VAL A 414 -39.72 -12.63 -8.34
C VAL A 414 -38.70 -12.36 -9.45
N ILE A 415 -38.71 -13.13 -10.52
CA ILE A 415 -37.89 -12.95 -11.72
C ILE A 415 -38.79 -12.50 -12.87
N LYS A 416 -38.42 -11.44 -13.57
CA LYS A 416 -39.06 -11.03 -14.84
C LYS A 416 -38.10 -11.27 -15.99
N HIS A 417 -38.54 -11.99 -17.02
CA HIS A 417 -37.73 -12.23 -18.21
C HIS A 417 -38.62 -12.46 -19.43
N GLU A 418 -38.35 -11.71 -20.50
CA GLU A 418 -39.07 -11.85 -21.78
C GLU A 418 -40.60 -11.72 -21.62
N GLY A 419 -41.03 -10.83 -20.71
CA GLY A 419 -42.46 -10.59 -20.42
C GLY A 419 -43.12 -11.65 -19.54
N LEU A 420 -42.40 -12.69 -19.12
CA LEU A 420 -42.87 -13.68 -18.15
C LEU A 420 -42.42 -13.34 -16.73
N GLU A 421 -43.28 -13.63 -15.75
CA GLU A 421 -42.98 -13.52 -14.32
C GLU A 421 -42.88 -14.91 -13.70
N MET A 422 -41.74 -15.22 -13.09
CA MET A 422 -41.45 -16.47 -12.40
C MET A 422 -41.25 -16.19 -10.91
N ILE A 423 -41.79 -17.06 -10.05
CA ILE A 423 -41.68 -16.92 -8.60
C ILE A 423 -40.92 -18.12 -8.05
N TYR A 424 -39.74 -17.87 -7.48
CA TYR A 424 -38.92 -18.86 -6.81
C TYR A 424 -39.09 -18.75 -5.29
N LYS A 425 -39.31 -19.89 -4.63
CA LYS A 425 -39.46 -20.05 -3.18
C LYS A 425 -38.43 -21.07 -2.67
N ALA A 426 -38.29 -21.22 -1.36
CA ALA A 426 -37.32 -22.16 -0.76
C ALA A 426 -37.54 -23.63 -1.18
N ASP A 427 -38.79 -24.00 -1.49
CA ASP A 427 -39.20 -25.32 -1.99
C ASP A 427 -39.17 -25.42 -3.52
N THR A 428 -38.88 -24.33 -4.23
CA THR A 428 -38.78 -24.35 -5.69
C THR A 428 -37.45 -24.97 -6.12
N GLU A 429 -37.51 -25.97 -6.99
CA GLU A 429 -36.32 -26.54 -7.60
C GLU A 429 -35.69 -25.52 -8.58
N LEU A 430 -34.56 -24.94 -8.18
CA LEU A 430 -33.72 -24.17 -9.09
C LEU A 430 -33.16 -25.09 -10.19
N PRO A 431 -32.92 -24.57 -11.40
CA PRO A 431 -32.31 -25.36 -12.46
C PRO A 431 -31.01 -26.04 -11.98
N ALA A 432 -30.83 -27.32 -12.32
CA ALA A 432 -29.72 -28.14 -11.82
C ALA A 432 -28.34 -27.50 -12.06
N THR A 433 -28.17 -26.79 -13.18
CA THR A 433 -26.96 -26.03 -13.51
C THR A 433 -26.68 -24.91 -12.51
N ILE A 434 -27.72 -24.17 -12.08
CA ILE A 434 -27.62 -23.08 -11.09
C ILE A 434 -27.20 -23.65 -9.73
N THR A 435 -27.91 -24.67 -9.27
CA THR A 435 -27.62 -25.36 -8.01
C THR A 435 -26.21 -25.93 -7.98
N THR A 436 -25.78 -26.56 -9.07
CA THR A 436 -24.42 -27.11 -9.18
C THR A 436 -23.37 -26.00 -9.26
N GLY A 437 -23.64 -24.92 -10.00
CA GLY A 437 -22.78 -23.73 -10.06
C GLY A 437 -22.44 -23.18 -8.69
N LEU A 438 -23.47 -22.97 -7.85
CA LEU A 438 -23.33 -22.51 -6.47
C LEU A 438 -22.56 -23.50 -5.57
N LYS A 439 -22.76 -24.81 -5.77
CA LYS A 439 -22.04 -25.85 -5.02
C LYS A 439 -20.56 -25.89 -5.40
N VAL A 440 -20.22 -25.80 -6.69
CA VAL A 440 -18.84 -25.86 -7.17
C VAL A 440 -17.97 -24.80 -6.50
N ILE A 441 -18.43 -23.55 -6.50
CA ILE A 441 -17.66 -22.45 -5.95
C ILE A 441 -17.57 -22.49 -4.41
N ALA A 442 -18.60 -23.01 -3.72
CA ALA A 442 -18.50 -23.26 -2.28
C ALA A 442 -17.43 -24.30 -1.95
N LYS A 443 -17.39 -25.42 -2.67
CA LYS A 443 -16.39 -26.47 -2.42
C LYS A 443 -14.97 -26.03 -2.78
N LEU A 444 -14.81 -25.18 -3.80
CA LEU A 444 -13.50 -24.55 -4.10
C LEU A 444 -13.02 -23.69 -2.93
N GLN A 445 -13.92 -22.94 -2.29
CA GLN A 445 -13.58 -22.12 -1.14
C GLN A 445 -13.20 -22.94 0.10
N GLU A 446 -13.81 -24.11 0.29
CA GLU A 446 -13.45 -25.04 1.38
C GLU A 446 -12.07 -25.69 1.15
N SER A 447 -11.72 -25.96 -0.10
CA SER A 447 -10.46 -26.63 -0.47
C SER A 447 -9.23 -25.72 -0.47
N LEU A 448 -9.42 -24.46 -0.89
CA LEU A 448 -8.33 -23.51 -1.14
C LEU A 448 -8.01 -22.68 0.10
N LYS A 449 -6.72 -22.37 0.31
CA LYS A 449 -6.29 -21.50 1.41
C LYS A 449 -6.79 -20.06 1.21
N PRO A 450 -6.92 -19.25 2.28
CA PRO A 450 -7.14 -17.82 2.16
C PRO A 450 -6.12 -17.18 1.21
N GLY A 451 -6.60 -16.44 0.20
CA GLY A 451 -5.76 -15.83 -0.86
C GLY A 451 -5.47 -16.71 -2.09
N GLU A 452 -5.67 -18.03 -2.02
CA GLU A 452 -5.55 -18.90 -3.19
C GLU A 452 -6.78 -18.82 -4.10
N LEU A 453 -7.96 -18.62 -3.51
CA LEU A 453 -9.19 -18.32 -4.24
C LEU A 453 -9.14 -16.88 -4.78
N ASN A 454 -8.55 -16.73 -5.97
CA ASN A 454 -8.30 -15.46 -6.64
C ASN A 454 -9.12 -15.31 -7.92
N ASP A 455 -9.00 -14.14 -8.56
CA ASP A 455 -9.73 -13.76 -9.78
C ASP A 455 -9.63 -14.81 -10.90
N VAL A 456 -8.52 -15.55 -10.98
CA VAL A 456 -8.29 -16.58 -12.00
C VAL A 456 -9.25 -17.77 -11.83
N ILE A 457 -9.40 -18.25 -10.60
CA ILE A 457 -10.30 -19.39 -10.30
C ILE A 457 -11.76 -18.95 -10.49
N TYR A 458 -12.10 -17.74 -10.05
CA TYR A 458 -13.42 -17.16 -10.28
C TYR A 458 -13.76 -17.05 -11.75
N ARG A 459 -12.82 -16.62 -12.61
CA ARG A 459 -13.03 -16.55 -14.06
C ARG A 459 -13.26 -17.92 -14.68
N LEU A 460 -12.44 -18.90 -14.32
CA LEU A 460 -12.57 -20.25 -14.87
C LEU A 460 -13.94 -20.86 -14.52
N TRP A 461 -14.36 -20.73 -13.26
CA TRP A 461 -15.69 -21.14 -12.83
C TRP A 461 -16.81 -20.37 -13.55
N ALA A 462 -16.74 -19.04 -13.60
CA ALA A 462 -17.76 -18.19 -14.20
C ALA A 462 -17.99 -18.49 -15.68
N ASN A 463 -16.92 -18.73 -16.44
CA ASN A 463 -17.01 -19.07 -17.86
C ASN A 463 -17.58 -20.47 -18.10
N LEU A 464 -17.17 -21.46 -17.31
CA LEU A 464 -17.75 -22.80 -17.33
C LEU A 464 -19.25 -22.78 -17.02
N PHE A 465 -19.61 -22.04 -15.97
CA PHE A 465 -20.99 -21.89 -15.52
C PHE A 465 -21.86 -21.20 -16.57
N LYS A 466 -21.43 -20.05 -17.09
CA LYS A 466 -22.14 -19.34 -18.17
C LYS A 466 -22.32 -20.23 -19.39
N TYR A 467 -21.27 -20.91 -19.83
CA TYR A 467 -21.37 -21.80 -20.97
C TYR A 467 -22.36 -22.94 -20.72
N ALA A 468 -22.36 -23.51 -19.52
CA ALA A 468 -23.30 -24.55 -19.16
C ALA A 468 -24.75 -24.05 -19.20
N CYS A 469 -25.02 -22.84 -18.72
CA CYS A 469 -26.33 -22.20 -18.79
C CYS A 469 -26.78 -21.91 -20.23
N LEU A 470 -25.89 -21.40 -21.09
CA LEU A 470 -26.25 -20.97 -22.45
C LEU A 470 -26.35 -22.12 -23.46
N HIS A 471 -25.65 -23.23 -23.23
CA HIS A 471 -25.56 -24.34 -24.18
C HIS A 471 -26.12 -25.65 -23.64
N ASN A 472 -26.89 -25.61 -22.53
CA ASN A 472 -27.48 -26.78 -21.87
C ASN A 472 -26.47 -27.92 -21.65
N MET A 473 -25.24 -27.56 -21.26
CA MET A 473 -24.22 -28.55 -20.97
C MET A 473 -24.56 -29.27 -19.65
N PRO A 474 -24.48 -30.62 -19.60
CA PRO A 474 -24.68 -31.35 -18.34
C PRO A 474 -23.69 -30.90 -17.26
N PHE A 475 -24.23 -30.23 -16.23
CA PHE A 475 -23.46 -29.57 -15.17
C PHE A 475 -24.01 -29.97 -13.79
N GLU A 476 -23.90 -31.24 -13.42
CA GLU A 476 -24.53 -31.81 -12.19
C GLU A 476 -23.50 -32.25 -11.13
N ASN A 477 -22.32 -32.73 -11.53
CA ASN A 477 -21.32 -33.27 -10.61
C ASN A 477 -20.45 -32.15 -10.02
N SER A 478 -20.94 -31.52 -8.94
CA SER A 478 -20.23 -30.41 -8.28
C SER A 478 -18.83 -30.80 -7.79
N ASP A 479 -18.62 -32.01 -7.26
CA ASP A 479 -17.31 -32.48 -6.81
C ASP A 479 -16.32 -32.63 -7.96
N GLY A 480 -16.75 -33.27 -9.05
CA GLY A 480 -15.93 -33.46 -10.25
C GLY A 480 -15.52 -32.14 -10.88
N TRP A 481 -16.43 -31.16 -10.95
CA TRP A 481 -16.13 -29.83 -11.47
C TRP A 481 -15.19 -29.04 -10.56
N SER A 482 -15.43 -29.04 -9.25
CA SER A 482 -14.57 -28.35 -8.27
C SER A 482 -13.15 -28.89 -8.31
N ALA A 483 -13.00 -30.21 -8.20
CA ALA A 483 -11.73 -30.90 -8.28
C ALA A 483 -10.98 -30.63 -9.60
N ALA A 484 -11.70 -30.59 -10.72
CA ALA A 484 -11.09 -30.33 -12.01
C ALA A 484 -10.65 -28.86 -12.17
N ILE A 485 -11.42 -27.90 -11.66
CA ILE A 485 -11.05 -26.48 -11.66
C ILE A 485 -9.79 -26.27 -10.83
N GLU A 486 -9.78 -26.78 -9.59
CA GLU A 486 -8.61 -26.68 -8.71
C GLU A 486 -7.38 -27.36 -9.32
N TYR A 487 -7.53 -28.59 -9.82
CA TYR A 487 -6.42 -29.31 -10.45
C TYR A 487 -5.86 -28.58 -11.67
N SER A 488 -6.74 -28.05 -12.52
CA SER A 488 -6.32 -27.33 -13.73
C SER A 488 -5.53 -26.06 -13.37
N TRP A 489 -5.99 -25.33 -12.35
CA TRP A 489 -5.31 -24.15 -11.84
C TRP A 489 -3.97 -24.47 -11.17
N LYS A 490 -3.93 -25.44 -10.23
CA LYS A 490 -2.69 -25.84 -9.52
C LYS A 490 -1.62 -26.34 -10.49
N LYS A 491 -2.01 -27.13 -11.50
CA LYS A 491 -1.09 -27.63 -12.52
C LYS A 491 -0.47 -26.53 -13.38
N GLN A 492 -1.20 -25.45 -13.66
CA GLN A 492 -0.69 -24.32 -14.43
C GLN A 492 0.26 -23.43 -13.65
N LYS A 493 0.11 -23.34 -12.33
CA LYS A 493 1.07 -22.68 -11.43
C LYS A 493 2.42 -23.39 -11.31
N GLY A 494 2.62 -24.52 -12.01
CA GLY A 494 3.82 -25.34 -11.86
C GLY A 494 3.87 -26.16 -10.57
N SER A 495 2.81 -26.14 -9.75
CA SER A 495 2.75 -26.92 -8.52
C SER A 495 2.73 -28.42 -8.82
N LYS A 496 3.57 -29.21 -8.13
CA LYS A 496 3.61 -30.68 -8.19
C LYS A 496 2.43 -31.32 -7.46
N VAL A 497 1.20 -30.93 -7.79
CA VAL A 497 0.00 -31.40 -7.09
C VAL A 497 -0.46 -32.71 -7.71
N ALA A 498 -0.51 -33.76 -6.89
CA ALA A 498 -0.93 -35.07 -7.33
C ALA A 498 -2.46 -35.11 -7.46
N GLN A 499 -2.98 -35.65 -8.57
CA GLN A 499 -4.43 -35.85 -8.73
C GLN A 499 -5.05 -36.67 -7.59
N LYS A 500 -4.24 -37.53 -6.95
CA LYS A 500 -4.62 -38.32 -5.78
C LYS A 500 -5.00 -37.46 -4.58
N GLU A 501 -4.27 -36.36 -4.34
CA GLU A 501 -4.53 -35.45 -3.21
C GLU A 501 -5.86 -34.71 -3.41
N ILE A 502 -6.08 -34.17 -4.61
CA ILE A 502 -7.33 -33.49 -4.96
C ILE A 502 -8.51 -34.48 -4.93
N ALA A 503 -8.33 -35.67 -5.51
CA ALA A 503 -9.36 -36.71 -5.49
C ALA A 503 -9.79 -37.08 -4.05
N SER A 504 -8.83 -37.15 -3.13
CA SER A 504 -9.08 -37.41 -1.71
C SER A 504 -9.89 -36.32 -1.04
N PHE A 505 -9.60 -35.04 -1.28
CA PHE A 505 -10.34 -33.92 -0.68
C PHE A 505 -11.82 -33.92 -1.09
N TYR A 506 -12.08 -34.10 -2.39
CA TYR A 506 -13.44 -34.07 -2.94
C TYR A 506 -14.17 -35.42 -2.83
N ASN A 507 -13.58 -36.42 -2.18
CA ASN A 507 -14.12 -37.78 -2.05
C ASN A 507 -14.56 -38.40 -3.39
N ILE A 508 -13.71 -38.29 -4.42
CA ILE A 508 -13.95 -38.83 -5.76
C ILE A 508 -12.74 -39.64 -6.24
N SER A 509 -12.91 -40.40 -7.32
CA SER A 509 -11.79 -41.12 -7.93
C SER A 509 -10.84 -40.20 -8.70
N VAL A 510 -9.55 -40.58 -8.80
CA VAL A 510 -8.56 -39.93 -9.68
C VAL A 510 -9.02 -39.92 -11.14
N ALA A 511 -9.73 -40.96 -11.57
CA ALA A 511 -10.33 -41.04 -12.89
C ALA A 511 -11.40 -39.97 -13.10
N THR A 512 -12.19 -39.65 -12.06
CA THR A 512 -13.17 -38.55 -12.08
C THR A 512 -12.47 -37.21 -12.26
N VAL A 513 -11.43 -36.91 -11.48
CA VAL A 513 -10.63 -35.66 -11.63
C VAL A 513 -10.11 -35.54 -13.06
N SER A 514 -9.51 -36.62 -13.59
CA SER A 514 -8.99 -36.66 -14.96
C SER A 514 -10.07 -36.46 -16.02
N LYS A 515 -11.24 -37.09 -15.87
CA LYS A 515 -12.38 -36.97 -16.79
C LYS A 515 -12.87 -35.53 -16.87
N TYR A 516 -13.07 -34.87 -15.73
CA TYR A 516 -13.57 -33.51 -15.68
C TYR A 516 -12.50 -32.49 -16.09
N ALA A 517 -11.22 -32.71 -15.78
CA ALA A 517 -10.13 -31.88 -16.28
C ALA A 517 -10.01 -31.94 -17.81
N LYS A 518 -10.24 -33.11 -18.43
CA LYS A 518 -10.35 -33.25 -19.90
C LYS A 518 -11.56 -32.49 -20.45
N LYS A 519 -12.72 -32.53 -19.76
CA LYS A 519 -13.91 -31.75 -20.15
C LYS A 519 -13.65 -30.25 -20.11
N ILE A 520 -12.99 -29.75 -19.05
CA ILE A 520 -12.52 -28.36 -18.99
C ILE A 520 -11.65 -28.11 -20.23
N LYS A 521 -10.57 -28.86 -20.42
CA LYS A 521 -9.67 -28.71 -21.58
C LYS A 521 -10.40 -28.66 -22.94
N HIS A 522 -11.41 -29.50 -23.13
CA HIS A 522 -12.25 -29.53 -24.33
C HIS A 522 -13.14 -28.30 -24.46
N PHE A 523 -13.78 -27.87 -23.37
CA PHE A 523 -14.55 -26.62 -23.32
C PHE A 523 -13.67 -25.42 -23.70
N LEU A 524 -12.45 -25.33 -23.17
CA LEU A 524 -11.56 -24.20 -23.47
C LEU A 524 -11.16 -24.19 -24.95
N ARG A 525 -10.96 -25.37 -25.57
CA ARG A 525 -10.67 -25.48 -27.01
C ARG A 525 -11.85 -25.06 -27.87
N LYS A 526 -13.08 -25.37 -27.45
CA LYS A 526 -14.28 -25.09 -28.24
C LYS A 526 -14.59 -23.61 -28.39
N GLN A 527 -14.23 -22.80 -27.40
CA GLN A 527 -14.46 -21.37 -27.52
C GLN A 527 -13.32 -20.66 -28.31
N GLN A 528 -12.20 -21.34 -28.63
CA GLN A 528 -11.15 -20.84 -29.54
C GLN A 528 -11.56 -20.82 -31.02
N LEU A 529 -12.69 -21.46 -31.35
CA LEU A 529 -13.35 -21.50 -32.66
C LEU A 529 -14.58 -20.59 -32.62
#